data_AF-A0A965Q9Q0-F1
#
_entry.id   AF-A0A965Q9Q0-F1
#
_cell.length_a   1.000
_cell.length_b   1.000
_cell.length_c   1.000
_cell.angle_alpha   90.00
_cell.angle_beta   90.00
_cell.angle_gamma   90.00
#
_symmetry.space_group_name_H-M   'P 1'
#
loop_
_entity.id
_entity.type
_entity.pdbx_description
1 polymer ?
#
loop_
_entity_poly.entity_id
_entity_poly.type
_entity_poly.pdbx_seq_one_letter_code
_entity_poly.pdbx_strand_id
1 'polypeptide(L)'
;MAQYIAQWIDWGSSSAICAAVGVVAVIVWRARERDALGSTHISTPHLATPHSSTLVRARRRRLTEWGVPAAALALYICIARFVFASRPLLIDELVQVMQARLYAAGQLFAPVERYREFFSVLHVVDTGGKVYSQFPPGGPAMLALGELFGAPWLVGPVCGALCVALFARLIRYTDPAASPRWQLATTALFAVAPFGAFMFASHMNHVTALLFLMVAILAIAQLMARDAAVVPDAGSANRTVVALAPAFICGLGLGAAATIRPLDAFAFALPAGLWFLWRALKAPARWA
;
A
#
# COMPACT_ATOMS: atom_id res chain seq x y z
N MET A 1 22.12 5.76 28.09
CA MET A 1 22.54 6.84 27.18
C MET A 1 23.39 6.32 26.01
N ALA A 2 24.48 5.58 26.24
CA ALA A 2 25.34 5.04 25.18
C ALA A 2 24.61 4.15 24.15
N GLN A 3 23.66 3.33 24.60
CA GLN A 3 22.88 2.44 23.74
C GLN A 3 21.94 3.19 22.78
N TYR A 4 21.38 4.31 23.22
CA TYR A 4 20.58 5.20 22.37
C TYR A 4 21.45 5.91 21.34
N ILE A 5 22.66 6.36 21.72
CA ILE A 5 23.60 7.00 20.79
C ILE A 5 24.01 6.02 19.68
N ALA A 6 24.27 4.76 20.01
CA ALA A 6 24.57 3.72 19.02
C ALA A 6 23.40 3.51 18.04
N GLN A 7 22.17 3.41 18.54
CA GLN A 7 20.98 3.28 17.69
C GLN A 7 20.77 4.50 16.77
N TRP A 8 21.02 5.71 17.27
CA TRP A 8 20.97 6.94 16.47
C TRP A 8 22.03 6.97 15.37
N ILE A 9 23.23 6.46 15.63
CA ILE A 9 24.30 6.34 14.62
C ILE A 9 23.93 5.29 13.57
N ASP A 10 23.35 4.15 13.97
CA ASP A 10 22.89 3.11 13.03
C ASP A 10 21.73 3.60 12.16
N TRP A 11 20.79 4.35 12.73
CA TRP A 11 19.69 4.97 11.98
C TRP A 11 20.18 6.08 11.06
N GLY A 12 21.12 6.91 11.53
CA GLY A 12 21.71 7.99 10.75
C GLY A 12 22.50 7.45 9.56
N SER A 13 23.33 6.42 9.77
CA SER A 13 24.11 5.78 8.71
C SER A 13 23.21 5.06 7.70
N SER A 14 22.19 4.34 8.14
CA SER A 14 21.21 3.68 7.26
C SER A 14 20.42 4.70 6.42
N SER A 15 19.99 5.82 7.04
CA SER A 15 19.28 6.90 6.36
C SER A 15 20.18 7.60 5.32
N ALA A 16 21.45 7.81 5.65
CA ALA A 16 22.44 8.38 4.74
C ALA A 16 22.71 7.46 3.54
N ILE A 17 22.79 6.15 3.74
CA ILE A 17 22.91 5.16 2.66
C ILE A 17 21.70 5.23 1.74
N CYS A 18 20.47 5.22 2.29
CA CYS A 18 19.24 5.32 1.50
C CYS A 18 19.19 6.64 0.68
N ALA A 19 19.58 7.76 1.30
CA ALA A 19 19.64 9.05 0.62
C ALA A 19 20.68 9.06 -0.51
N ALA A 20 21.89 8.52 -0.26
CA ALA A 20 22.94 8.43 -1.25
C ALA A 20 22.54 7.56 -2.45
N VAL A 21 21.94 6.39 -2.19
CA VAL A 21 21.39 5.51 -3.24
C VAL A 21 20.30 6.24 -4.04
N GLY A 22 19.41 6.97 -3.36
CA GLY A 22 18.39 7.78 -4.01
C GLY A 22 18.97 8.86 -4.93
N VAL A 23 20.00 9.59 -4.47
CA VAL A 23 20.69 10.62 -5.27
C VAL A 23 21.37 9.99 -6.49
N VAL A 24 22.08 8.87 -6.32
CA VAL A 24 22.70 8.15 -7.44
C VAL A 24 21.66 7.68 -8.45
N ALA A 25 20.53 7.13 -7.98
CA ALA A 25 19.44 6.71 -8.85
C ALA A 25 18.85 7.88 -9.67
N VAL A 26 18.68 9.06 -9.04
CA VAL A 26 18.23 10.29 -9.73
C VAL A 26 19.25 10.76 -10.76
N ILE A 27 20.54 10.72 -10.44
CA ILE A 27 21.62 11.10 -11.37
C ILE A 27 21.63 10.16 -12.58
N VAL A 28 21.58 8.84 -12.35
CA VAL A 28 21.56 7.83 -13.41
C VAL A 28 20.29 7.95 -14.27
N TRP A 29 19.14 8.20 -13.65
CA TRP A 29 17.89 8.46 -14.36
C TRP A 29 18.02 9.68 -15.29
N ARG A 30 18.48 10.82 -14.76
CA ARG A 30 18.64 12.06 -15.53
C ARG A 30 19.68 11.93 -16.64
N ALA A 31 20.74 11.16 -16.42
CA ALA A 31 21.73 10.88 -17.46
C ALA A 31 21.10 10.10 -18.63
N ARG A 32 20.33 9.06 -18.34
CA ARG A 32 19.63 8.27 -19.37
C ARG A 32 18.55 9.06 -20.11
N GLU A 33 17.85 9.95 -19.42
CA GLU A 33 16.84 10.82 -20.04
C GLU A 33 17.49 11.82 -21.01
N ARG A 34 18.67 12.36 -20.66
CA ARG A 34 19.47 13.21 -21.56
C ARG A 34 20.01 12.43 -22.75
N ASP A 35 20.50 11.22 -22.56
CA ASP A 35 20.97 10.36 -23.66
C ASP A 35 19.82 9.97 -24.61
N ALA A 36 18.62 9.73 -24.07
CA ALA A 36 17.42 9.45 -24.86
C ALA A 36 16.96 10.69 -25.68
N LEU A 37 17.14 11.89 -25.15
CA LEU A 37 16.83 13.15 -25.85
C LEU A 37 17.92 13.51 -26.89
N GLY A 38 19.18 13.13 -26.66
CA GLY A 38 20.31 13.36 -27.56
C GLY A 38 20.46 12.34 -28.69
N SER A 39 19.80 11.18 -28.59
CA SER A 39 19.87 10.08 -29.56
C SER A 39 18.66 9.98 -30.49
N THR A 40 18.02 11.10 -30.84
CA THR A 40 16.99 11.17 -31.89
C THR A 40 17.58 10.93 -33.29
N HIS A 41 18.15 9.75 -33.49
CA HIS A 41 18.34 9.16 -34.81
C HIS A 41 16.95 8.81 -35.35
N ILE A 42 16.55 9.52 -36.40
CA ILE A 42 15.38 9.23 -37.23
C ILE A 42 15.54 7.79 -37.73
N SER A 43 14.92 6.85 -37.01
CA SER A 43 14.84 5.45 -37.41
C SER A 43 13.62 5.31 -38.30
N THR A 44 13.85 5.00 -39.57
CA THR A 44 12.83 4.65 -40.55
C THR A 44 11.90 3.56 -40.00
N PRO A 45 10.57 3.66 -40.18
CA PRO A 45 9.64 2.68 -39.61
C PRO A 45 9.77 1.35 -40.36
N HIS A 46 10.42 0.37 -39.74
CA HIS A 46 10.25 -1.03 -40.13
C HIS A 46 8.80 -1.42 -39.82
N LEU A 47 8.03 -1.77 -40.84
CA LEU A 47 6.70 -2.37 -40.70
C LEU A 47 6.79 -3.67 -39.88
N ALA A 48 6.55 -3.57 -38.57
CA ALA A 48 6.36 -4.73 -37.72
C ALA A 48 4.95 -5.29 -37.93
N THR A 49 4.87 -6.58 -38.26
CA THR A 49 3.61 -7.33 -38.41
C THR A 49 2.72 -7.19 -37.16
N PRO A 50 1.48 -6.69 -37.26
CA PRO A 50 0.72 -6.21 -36.10
C PRO A 50 0.15 -7.31 -35.18
N HIS A 51 0.03 -8.56 -35.63
CA HIS A 51 -0.74 -9.60 -34.91
C HIS A 51 0.03 -10.38 -33.82
N SER A 52 1.35 -10.55 -33.92
CA SER A 52 2.13 -11.27 -32.89
C SER A 52 2.46 -10.40 -31.67
N SER A 53 2.53 -9.07 -31.86
CA SER A 53 2.95 -8.12 -30.82
C SER A 53 1.86 -7.76 -29.79
N THR A 54 0.59 -7.94 -30.13
CA THR A 54 -0.57 -7.62 -29.27
C THR A 54 -0.85 -8.74 -28.27
N LEU A 55 -0.81 -10.00 -28.71
CA LEU A 55 -0.98 -11.17 -27.84
C LEU A 55 0.15 -11.28 -26.79
N VAL A 56 1.39 -11.02 -27.18
CA VAL A 56 2.53 -11.01 -26.25
C VAL A 56 2.41 -9.89 -25.22
N ARG A 57 1.95 -8.69 -25.63
CA ARG A 57 1.67 -7.58 -24.70
C ARG A 57 0.50 -7.90 -23.76
N ALA A 58 -0.59 -8.45 -24.26
CA ALA A 58 -1.75 -8.83 -23.46
C ALA A 58 -1.42 -9.93 -22.45
N ARG A 59 -0.62 -10.94 -22.84
CA ARG A 59 -0.15 -12.01 -21.95
C ARG A 59 0.77 -11.47 -20.87
N ARG A 60 1.76 -10.65 -21.22
CA ARG A 60 2.66 -10.00 -20.23
C ARG A 60 1.88 -9.13 -19.26
N ARG A 61 0.87 -8.42 -19.73
CA ARG A 61 -0.02 -7.61 -18.89
C ARG A 61 -0.78 -8.47 -17.89
N ARG A 62 -1.38 -9.58 -18.33
CA ARG A 62 -2.06 -10.52 -17.43
C ARG A 62 -1.11 -11.14 -16.40
N LEU A 63 0.12 -11.46 -16.80
CA LEU A 63 1.15 -11.98 -15.90
C LEU A 63 1.52 -10.97 -14.80
N THR A 64 1.73 -9.70 -15.14
CA THR A 64 2.04 -8.68 -14.12
C THR A 64 0.84 -8.34 -13.24
N GLU A 65 -0.37 -8.24 -13.82
CA GLU A 65 -1.58 -7.85 -13.07
C GLU A 65 -2.16 -8.96 -12.19
N TRP A 66 -1.92 -10.23 -12.52
CA TRP A 66 -2.53 -11.37 -11.84
C TRP A 66 -1.53 -12.46 -11.47
N GLY A 67 -0.58 -12.76 -12.35
CA GLY A 67 0.44 -13.79 -12.11
C GLY A 67 1.36 -13.46 -10.94
N VAL A 68 1.91 -12.23 -10.89
CA VAL A 68 2.77 -11.80 -9.78
C VAL A 68 2.01 -11.73 -8.45
N PRO A 69 0.82 -11.12 -8.35
CA PRO A 69 0.01 -11.17 -7.13
C PRO A 69 -0.34 -12.58 -6.67
N ALA A 70 -0.67 -13.50 -7.59
CA ALA A 70 -0.96 -14.89 -7.23
C ALA A 70 0.27 -15.62 -6.69
N ALA A 71 1.43 -15.42 -7.32
CA ALA A 71 2.70 -15.97 -6.81
C ALA A 71 3.08 -15.35 -5.45
N ALA A 72 2.85 -14.05 -5.28
CA ALA A 72 3.05 -13.35 -4.02
C ALA A 72 2.15 -13.91 -2.91
N LEU A 73 0.86 -14.13 -3.19
CA LEU A 73 -0.07 -14.77 -2.26
C LEU A 73 0.44 -16.14 -1.81
N ALA A 74 0.85 -16.99 -2.76
CA ALA A 74 1.40 -18.30 -2.45
C ALA A 74 2.66 -18.20 -1.57
N LEU A 75 3.57 -17.27 -1.90
CA LEU A 75 4.76 -17.00 -1.09
C LEU A 75 4.40 -16.57 0.34
N TYR A 76 3.49 -15.61 0.50
CA TYR A 76 3.11 -15.09 1.81
C TYR A 76 2.39 -16.15 2.66
N ILE A 77 1.55 -16.99 2.03
CA ILE A 77 0.95 -18.17 2.68
C ILE A 77 2.04 -19.14 3.15
N CYS A 78 3.03 -19.45 2.30
CA CYS A 78 4.14 -20.31 2.69
C CYS A 78 4.91 -19.74 3.89
N ILE A 79 5.25 -18.45 3.88
CA ILE A 79 5.93 -17.81 5.01
C ILE A 79 5.04 -17.85 6.27
N ALA A 80 3.76 -17.50 6.15
CA ALA A 80 2.83 -17.52 7.28
C ALA A 80 2.70 -18.92 7.89
N ARG A 81 2.70 -19.98 7.06
CA ARG A 81 2.59 -21.37 7.52
C ARG A 81 3.90 -21.92 8.08
N PHE A 82 5.01 -21.75 7.38
CA PHE A 82 6.26 -22.43 7.71
C PHE A 82 7.18 -21.63 8.63
N VAL A 83 7.07 -20.30 8.64
CA VAL A 83 7.88 -19.43 9.49
C VAL A 83 7.10 -19.02 10.74
N PHE A 84 5.88 -18.52 10.56
CA PHE A 84 5.05 -18.04 11.68
C PHE A 84 4.14 -19.12 12.29
N ALA A 85 4.11 -20.33 11.73
CA ALA A 85 3.22 -21.42 12.16
C ALA A 85 1.72 -21.02 12.21
N SER A 86 1.32 -20.04 11.39
CA SER A 86 -0.02 -19.42 11.38
C SER A 86 -0.43 -18.76 12.71
N ARG A 87 0.53 -18.40 13.57
CA ARG A 87 0.29 -17.84 14.89
C ARG A 87 0.81 -16.41 15.00
N PRO A 88 0.13 -15.56 15.78
CA PRO A 88 0.70 -14.27 16.17
C PRO A 88 1.90 -14.54 17.09
N LEU A 89 3.08 -14.04 16.72
CA LEU A 89 4.31 -14.25 17.51
C LEU A 89 4.76 -12.99 18.26
N LEU A 90 4.40 -11.82 17.75
CA LEU A 90 4.72 -10.54 18.36
C LEU A 90 3.60 -10.11 19.32
N ILE A 91 3.94 -9.37 20.38
CA ILE A 91 2.96 -8.91 21.38
C ILE A 91 1.86 -8.08 20.72
N ASP A 92 2.22 -7.20 19.79
CA ASP A 92 1.27 -6.35 19.06
C ASP A 92 0.30 -7.20 18.23
N GLU A 93 0.76 -8.32 17.67
CA GLU A 93 -0.08 -9.26 16.92
C GLU A 93 -1.04 -9.99 17.86
N LEU A 94 -0.54 -10.46 19.02
CA LEU A 94 -1.35 -11.17 20.00
C LEU A 94 -2.51 -10.29 20.49
N VAL A 95 -2.23 -9.02 20.81
CA VAL A 95 -3.22 -8.06 21.29
C VAL A 95 -4.22 -7.68 20.19
N GLN A 96 -3.77 -7.54 18.95
CA GLN A 96 -4.69 -7.30 17.83
C GLN A 96 -5.58 -8.52 17.53
N VAL A 97 -5.05 -9.73 17.60
CA VAL A 97 -5.82 -10.98 17.46
C VAL A 97 -6.81 -11.15 18.62
N MET A 98 -6.41 -10.84 19.86
CA MET A 98 -7.32 -10.80 21.01
C MET A 98 -8.52 -9.87 20.74
N GLN A 99 -8.25 -8.64 20.29
CA GLN A 99 -9.31 -7.68 19.97
C GLN A 99 -10.16 -8.12 18.76
N ALA A 100 -9.55 -8.75 17.76
CA ALA A 100 -10.25 -9.31 16.61
C ALA A 100 -11.26 -10.40 17.01
N ARG A 101 -10.90 -11.26 17.98
CA ARG A 101 -11.80 -12.28 18.54
C ARG A 101 -12.98 -11.66 19.28
N LEU A 102 -12.75 -10.60 20.06
CA LEU A 102 -13.84 -9.85 20.70
C LEU A 102 -14.81 -9.29 19.64
N TYR A 103 -14.29 -8.66 18.59
CA TYR A 103 -15.11 -8.15 17.50
C TYR A 103 -15.89 -9.26 16.77
N ALA A 104 -15.24 -10.40 16.50
CA ALA A 104 -15.91 -11.55 15.89
C ALA A 104 -17.03 -12.12 16.78
N ALA A 105 -16.91 -11.99 18.11
CA ALA A 105 -17.93 -12.33 19.09
C ALA A 105 -18.99 -11.23 19.32
N GLY A 106 -18.93 -10.11 18.58
CA GLY A 106 -19.85 -8.97 18.73
C GLY A 106 -19.57 -8.11 19.98
N GLN A 107 -18.38 -8.23 20.56
CA GLN A 107 -17.96 -7.51 21.76
C GLN A 107 -16.93 -6.43 21.44
N LEU A 108 -17.04 -5.27 22.08
CA LEU A 108 -16.05 -4.19 21.92
C LEU A 108 -14.90 -4.31 22.94
N PHE A 109 -15.16 -4.91 24.09
CA PHE A 109 -14.23 -5.08 25.19
C PHE A 109 -14.63 -6.32 26.00
N ALA A 110 -13.67 -6.92 26.69
CA ALA A 110 -13.91 -7.95 27.69
C ALA A 110 -14.11 -7.32 29.08
N PRO A 111 -14.82 -8.00 30.01
CA PRO A 111 -14.80 -7.62 31.41
C PRO A 111 -13.40 -7.85 32.00
N VAL A 112 -13.10 -7.15 33.09
CA VAL A 112 -11.86 -7.32 33.84
C VAL A 112 -11.87 -8.65 34.60
N GLU A 113 -10.76 -9.38 34.50
CA GLU A 113 -10.56 -10.62 35.23
C GLU A 113 -10.25 -10.39 36.71
N ARG A 114 -10.66 -11.35 37.56
CA ARG A 114 -10.43 -11.30 39.01
C ARG A 114 -8.95 -11.21 39.38
N TYR A 115 -8.10 -11.88 38.60
CA TYR A 115 -6.65 -11.96 38.81
C TYR A 115 -5.91 -11.30 37.64
N ARG A 116 -5.92 -9.96 37.62
CA ARG A 116 -5.41 -9.12 36.52
C ARG A 116 -3.93 -9.35 36.21
N GLU A 117 -3.15 -9.71 37.23
CA GLU A 117 -1.72 -9.95 37.14
C GLU A 117 -1.33 -11.05 36.14
N PHE A 118 -2.23 -12.00 35.86
CA PHE A 118 -1.99 -13.07 34.87
C PHE A 118 -2.35 -12.68 33.43
N PHE A 119 -3.07 -11.57 33.24
CA PHE A 119 -3.57 -11.11 31.95
C PHE A 119 -3.02 -9.73 31.55
N SER A 120 -2.14 -9.17 32.36
CA SER A 120 -1.44 -7.92 32.07
C SER A 120 -0.35 -8.17 31.03
N VAL A 121 -0.65 -7.84 29.78
CA VAL A 121 0.28 -7.92 28.65
C VAL A 121 0.48 -6.51 28.09
N LEU A 122 1.69 -6.19 27.64
CA LEU A 122 1.98 -4.93 26.97
C LEU A 122 0.98 -4.70 25.83
N HIS A 123 0.47 -3.47 25.71
CA HIS A 123 -0.54 -3.02 24.73
C HIS A 123 -1.99 -3.42 25.03
N VAL A 124 -2.27 -4.19 26.08
CA VAL A 124 -3.62 -4.35 26.63
C VAL A 124 -3.96 -3.16 27.53
N VAL A 125 -5.12 -2.56 27.31
CA VAL A 125 -5.68 -1.52 28.15
C VAL A 125 -6.68 -2.14 29.09
N ASP A 126 -6.40 -2.02 30.39
CA ASP A 126 -7.26 -2.49 31.46
C ASP A 126 -7.73 -1.29 32.31
N THR A 127 -8.91 -0.76 32.02
CA THR A 127 -9.43 0.45 32.66
C THR A 127 -10.96 0.46 32.76
N GLY A 128 -11.51 1.00 33.86
CA GLY A 128 -12.95 1.19 34.03
C GLY A 128 -13.78 -0.09 33.93
N GLY A 129 -13.23 -1.24 34.36
CA GLY A 129 -13.90 -2.55 34.26
C GLY A 129 -13.90 -3.15 32.86
N LYS A 130 -13.09 -2.61 31.93
CA LYS A 130 -13.00 -3.04 30.53
C LYS A 130 -11.57 -3.38 30.15
N VAL A 131 -11.41 -4.45 29.39
CA VAL A 131 -10.16 -4.91 28.80
C VAL A 131 -10.27 -4.88 27.28
N TYR A 132 -9.36 -4.16 26.62
CA TYR A 132 -9.31 -4.03 25.16
C TYR A 132 -7.90 -3.70 24.68
N SER A 133 -7.68 -3.77 23.37
CA SER A 133 -6.42 -3.42 22.71
C SER A 133 -6.19 -1.90 22.69
N GLN A 134 -4.97 -1.44 22.94
CA GLN A 134 -4.61 -0.03 22.72
C GLN A 134 -4.63 0.37 21.23
N PHE A 135 -4.50 -0.60 20.32
CA PHE A 135 -4.40 -0.32 18.89
C PHE A 135 -5.73 0.22 18.34
N PRO A 136 -5.69 1.14 17.37
CA PRO A 136 -6.89 1.63 16.69
C PRO A 136 -7.76 0.50 16.12
N PRO A 137 -9.09 0.68 16.08
CA PRO A 137 -10.04 -0.41 15.86
C PRO A 137 -9.95 -1.04 14.46
N GLY A 138 -9.48 -0.31 13.45
CA GLY A 138 -9.47 -0.77 12.07
C GLY A 138 -8.56 -1.98 11.86
N GLY A 139 -7.40 -2.04 12.51
CA GLY A 139 -6.47 -3.16 12.38
C GLY A 139 -7.08 -4.48 12.86
N PRO A 140 -7.52 -4.55 14.13
CA PRO A 140 -8.25 -5.69 14.65
C PRO A 140 -9.56 -5.99 13.90
N ALA A 141 -10.27 -4.99 13.38
CA ALA A 141 -11.47 -5.23 12.57
C ALA A 141 -11.17 -5.99 11.27
N MET A 142 -10.04 -5.71 10.62
CA MET A 142 -9.61 -6.48 9.45
C MET A 142 -9.25 -7.93 9.81
N LEU A 143 -8.60 -8.13 10.94
CA LEU A 143 -8.31 -9.49 11.44
C LEU A 143 -9.58 -10.23 11.87
N ALA A 144 -10.59 -9.52 12.39
CA ALA A 144 -11.87 -10.09 12.79
C ALA A 144 -12.58 -10.76 11.60
N LEU A 145 -12.46 -10.18 10.40
CA LEU A 145 -12.95 -10.82 9.17
C LEU A 145 -12.35 -12.20 8.95
N GLY A 146 -11.05 -12.37 9.26
CA GLY A 146 -10.39 -13.69 9.19
C GLY A 146 -10.77 -14.61 10.34
N GLU A 147 -10.97 -14.07 11.55
CA GLU A 147 -11.46 -14.84 12.71
C GLU A 147 -12.86 -15.43 12.46
N LEU A 148 -13.75 -14.73 11.75
CA LEU A 148 -15.08 -15.27 11.37
C LEU A 148 -14.99 -16.56 10.55
N PHE A 149 -13.87 -16.79 9.83
CA PHE A 149 -13.61 -18.01 9.06
C PHE A 149 -12.58 -18.93 9.74
N GLY A 150 -12.16 -18.63 10.97
CA GLY A 150 -11.12 -19.39 11.69
C GLY A 150 -9.72 -19.30 11.06
N ALA A 151 -9.47 -18.30 10.22
CA ALA A 151 -8.21 -18.12 9.48
C ALA A 151 -7.68 -16.67 9.54
N PRO A 152 -7.49 -16.06 10.73
CA PRO A 152 -6.97 -14.71 10.87
C PRO A 152 -5.58 -14.52 10.23
N TRP A 153 -4.77 -15.59 10.20
CA TRP A 153 -3.43 -15.60 9.59
C TRP A 153 -3.44 -15.39 8.07
N LEU A 154 -4.59 -15.53 7.41
CA LEU A 154 -4.71 -15.35 5.96
C LEU A 154 -4.96 -13.90 5.56
N VAL A 155 -5.37 -13.04 6.50
CA VAL A 155 -5.70 -11.62 6.24
C VAL A 155 -4.50 -10.87 5.71
N GLY A 156 -3.33 -11.00 6.37
CA GLY A 156 -2.07 -10.41 5.93
C GLY A 156 -1.71 -10.83 4.50
N PRO A 157 -1.60 -12.15 4.20
CA PRO A 157 -1.23 -12.64 2.88
C PRO A 157 -2.15 -12.15 1.76
N VAL A 158 -3.47 -12.14 2.00
CA VAL A 158 -4.46 -11.65 1.03
C VAL A 158 -4.30 -10.15 0.81
N CYS A 159 -4.20 -9.37 1.89
CA CYS A 159 -3.99 -7.92 1.78
C CYS A 159 -2.66 -7.60 1.08
N GLY A 160 -1.59 -8.31 1.37
CA GLY A 160 -0.29 -8.17 0.72
C GLY A 160 -0.35 -8.46 -0.78
N ALA A 161 -1.02 -9.53 -1.20
CA ALA A 161 -1.21 -9.84 -2.61
C ALA A 161 -2.05 -8.76 -3.33
N LEU A 162 -3.08 -8.22 -2.67
CA LEU A 162 -3.84 -7.07 -3.17
C LEU A 162 -2.96 -5.83 -3.29
N CYS A 163 -2.08 -5.54 -2.31
CA CYS A 163 -1.09 -4.47 -2.40
C CYS A 163 -0.20 -4.63 -3.64
N VAL A 164 0.31 -5.84 -3.92
CA VAL A 164 1.10 -6.13 -5.13
C VAL A 164 0.30 -5.86 -6.40
N ALA A 165 -0.97 -6.28 -6.44
CA ALA A 165 -1.84 -6.05 -7.57
C ALA A 165 -2.18 -4.56 -7.79
N LEU A 166 -2.37 -3.79 -6.71
CA LEU A 166 -2.59 -2.35 -6.77
C LEU A 166 -1.31 -1.62 -7.19
N PHE A 167 -0.16 -2.03 -6.67
CA PHE A 167 1.14 -1.49 -7.04
C PHE A 167 1.43 -1.69 -8.53
N ALA A 168 1.19 -2.89 -9.08
CA ALA A 168 1.28 -3.18 -10.51
C ALA A 168 0.42 -2.25 -11.39
N ARG A 169 -0.71 -1.76 -10.85
CA ARG A 169 -1.57 -0.78 -11.52
C ARG A 169 -1.03 0.64 -11.36
N LEU A 170 -0.58 1.00 -10.17
CA LEU A 170 -0.05 2.31 -9.83
C LEU A 170 1.13 2.69 -10.71
N ILE A 171 2.08 1.78 -10.91
CA ILE A 171 3.31 2.02 -11.70
C ILE A 171 3.00 2.50 -13.13
N ARG A 172 1.85 2.11 -13.70
CA ARG A 172 1.46 2.54 -15.05
C ARG A 172 1.01 3.99 -15.13
N TYR A 173 0.55 4.54 -14.02
CA TYR A 173 0.17 5.94 -13.92
C TYR A 173 1.39 6.81 -13.59
N THR A 174 2.33 6.30 -12.79
CA THR A 174 3.55 7.04 -12.43
C THR A 174 4.60 7.01 -13.53
N ASP A 175 4.71 5.88 -14.25
CA ASP A 175 5.75 5.65 -15.27
C ASP A 175 5.13 5.09 -16.58
N PRO A 176 4.29 5.88 -17.28
CA PRO A 176 3.57 5.42 -18.47
C PRO A 176 4.49 5.05 -19.64
N ALA A 177 5.68 5.64 -19.72
CA ALA A 177 6.71 5.34 -20.72
C ALA A 177 7.53 4.08 -20.41
N ALA A 178 7.40 3.50 -19.21
CA ALA A 178 8.23 2.36 -18.82
C ALA A 178 7.94 1.10 -19.64
N SER A 179 9.01 0.35 -19.94
CA SER A 179 8.88 -0.91 -20.67
C SER A 179 8.12 -1.98 -19.85
N PRO A 180 7.41 -2.93 -20.49
CA PRO A 180 6.72 -4.00 -19.77
C PRO A 180 7.63 -4.89 -18.91
N ARG A 181 8.91 -5.02 -19.30
CA ARG A 181 9.91 -5.76 -18.52
C ARG A 181 10.25 -5.03 -17.23
N TRP A 182 10.40 -3.71 -17.30
CA TRP A 182 10.65 -2.88 -16.14
C TRP A 182 9.47 -2.91 -15.17
N GLN A 183 8.24 -2.75 -15.67
CA GLN A 183 7.03 -2.84 -14.84
C GLN A 183 6.91 -4.20 -14.13
N LEU A 184 7.21 -5.30 -14.84
CA LEU A 184 7.24 -6.63 -14.24
C LEU A 184 8.32 -6.76 -13.17
N ALA A 185 9.54 -6.31 -13.45
CA ALA A 185 10.67 -6.39 -12.52
C ALA A 185 10.42 -5.57 -11.25
N THR A 186 9.93 -4.34 -11.38
CA THR A 186 9.58 -3.46 -10.25
C THR A 186 8.46 -4.06 -9.40
N THR A 187 7.40 -4.60 -10.04
CA THR A 187 6.31 -5.27 -9.33
C THR A 187 6.80 -6.52 -8.59
N ALA A 188 7.63 -7.35 -9.25
CA ALA A 188 8.18 -8.54 -8.65
C ALA A 188 9.10 -8.20 -7.46
N LEU A 189 9.93 -7.17 -7.60
CA LEU A 189 10.80 -6.70 -6.53
C LEU A 189 9.98 -6.26 -5.30
N PHE A 190 8.90 -5.49 -5.49
CA PHE A 190 7.99 -5.15 -4.40
C PHE A 190 7.36 -6.40 -3.77
N ALA A 191 6.97 -7.38 -4.58
CA ALA A 191 6.35 -8.61 -4.10
C ALA A 191 7.30 -9.49 -3.27
N VAL A 192 8.59 -9.54 -3.61
CA VAL A 192 9.56 -10.40 -2.91
C VAL A 192 10.46 -9.65 -1.93
N ALA A 193 10.27 -8.33 -1.77
CA ALA A 193 11.05 -7.52 -0.83
C ALA A 193 10.98 -8.15 0.57
N PRO A 194 12.11 -8.53 1.19
CA PRO A 194 12.10 -9.35 2.40
C PRO A 194 11.25 -8.77 3.53
N PHE A 195 11.43 -7.49 3.84
CA PHE A 195 10.64 -6.83 4.87
C PHE A 195 9.13 -6.89 4.57
N GLY A 196 8.75 -6.58 3.33
CA GLY A 196 7.35 -6.68 2.89
C GLY A 196 6.82 -8.10 3.03
N ALA A 197 7.53 -9.10 2.51
CA ALA A 197 7.09 -10.49 2.52
C ALA A 197 6.86 -11.05 3.94
N PHE A 198 7.72 -10.72 4.90
CA PHE A 198 7.52 -11.11 6.30
C PHE A 198 6.37 -10.34 6.96
N MET A 199 6.25 -9.04 6.70
CA MET A 199 5.12 -8.25 7.21
C MET A 199 3.79 -8.76 6.63
N PHE A 200 3.74 -9.03 5.33
CA PHE A 200 2.55 -9.60 4.66
C PHE A 200 2.18 -10.98 5.17
N ALA A 201 3.10 -11.71 5.80
CA ALA A 201 2.83 -13.02 6.38
C ALA A 201 2.44 -12.96 7.87
N SER A 202 2.44 -11.78 8.49
CA SER A 202 2.13 -11.59 9.91
C SER A 202 0.71 -11.04 10.15
N HIS A 203 0.35 -10.87 11.44
CA HIS A 203 -0.93 -10.28 11.85
C HIS A 203 -0.83 -8.76 12.12
N MET A 204 0.23 -8.11 11.64
CA MET A 204 0.45 -6.69 11.89
C MET A 204 -0.49 -5.77 11.09
N ASN A 205 -1.03 -4.75 11.74
CA ASN A 205 -1.85 -3.69 11.10
C ASN A 205 -1.14 -2.90 10.00
N HIS A 206 0.19 -2.97 9.89
CA HIS A 206 0.95 -2.33 8.83
C HIS A 206 0.47 -2.75 7.43
N VAL A 207 0.11 -4.03 7.26
CA VAL A 207 -0.29 -4.58 5.97
C VAL A 207 -1.65 -4.05 5.53
N THR A 208 -2.61 -4.04 6.44
CA THR A 208 -3.97 -3.56 6.14
C THR A 208 -4.00 -2.05 5.99
N ALA A 209 -3.19 -1.31 6.77
CA ALA A 209 -2.97 0.12 6.53
C ALA A 209 -2.39 0.38 5.14
N LEU A 210 -1.34 -0.36 4.73
CA LEU A 210 -0.75 -0.21 3.40
C LEU A 210 -1.76 -0.49 2.28
N LEU A 211 -2.64 -1.48 2.43
CA LEU A 211 -3.69 -1.77 1.46
C LEU A 211 -4.56 -0.55 1.19
N PHE A 212 -5.11 0.06 2.24
CA PHE A 212 -5.99 1.22 2.10
C PHE A 212 -5.26 2.48 1.64
N LEU A 213 -4.00 2.67 2.04
CA LEU A 213 -3.14 3.72 1.49
C LEU A 213 -2.89 3.50 -0.02
N MET A 214 -2.64 2.28 -0.46
CA MET A 214 -2.42 1.96 -1.88
C MET A 214 -3.70 2.20 -2.70
N VAL A 215 -4.87 1.89 -2.15
CA VAL A 215 -6.17 2.24 -2.74
C VAL A 215 -6.28 3.76 -2.92
N ALA A 216 -5.96 4.54 -1.89
CA ALA A 216 -6.02 6.00 -1.95
C ALA A 216 -5.04 6.58 -2.99
N ILE A 217 -3.78 6.13 -2.98
CA ILE A 217 -2.74 6.59 -3.90
C ILE A 217 -3.10 6.25 -5.36
N LEU A 218 -3.60 5.04 -5.61
CA LEU A 218 -4.04 4.65 -6.95
C LEU A 218 -5.20 5.52 -7.44
N ALA A 219 -6.16 5.84 -6.56
CA ALA A 219 -7.28 6.71 -6.89
C ALA A 219 -6.83 8.15 -7.20
N ILE A 220 -5.86 8.68 -6.45
CA ILE A 220 -5.21 9.97 -6.75
C ILE A 220 -4.53 9.92 -8.11
N ALA A 221 -3.73 8.88 -8.39
CA ALA A 221 -3.03 8.74 -9.66
C ALA A 221 -3.99 8.66 -10.86
N GLN A 222 -5.13 7.98 -10.69
CA GLN A 222 -6.21 7.94 -11.70
C GLN A 222 -6.83 9.31 -11.94
N LEU A 223 -7.08 10.09 -10.89
CA LEU A 223 -7.62 11.45 -11.00
C LEU A 223 -6.62 12.35 -11.76
N MET A 224 -5.34 12.29 -11.40
CA MET A 224 -4.28 13.07 -12.05
C MET A 224 -4.11 12.71 -13.53
N ALA A 225 -4.14 11.42 -13.88
CA ALA A 225 -4.01 10.99 -15.26
C ALA A 225 -5.22 11.42 -16.12
N ARG A 226 -6.41 11.46 -15.54
CA ARG A 226 -7.62 11.96 -16.21
C ARG A 226 -7.53 13.47 -16.47
N ASP A 227 -7.05 14.25 -15.50
CA ASP A 227 -6.82 15.68 -15.67
C ASP A 227 -5.83 15.99 -16.80
N ALA A 228 -4.79 15.16 -16.96
CA ALA A 228 -3.77 15.33 -17.98
C ALA A 228 -4.25 14.96 -19.40
N ALA A 229 -5.24 14.07 -19.53
CA ALA A 229 -5.75 13.59 -20.81
C ALA A 229 -6.81 14.52 -21.46
N VAL A 230 -7.14 15.64 -20.82
CA VAL A 230 -8.20 16.55 -21.26
C VAL A 230 -7.72 17.50 -22.37
N VAL A 231 -8.37 17.43 -23.53
CA VAL A 231 -8.43 18.49 -24.56
C VAL A 231 -9.50 19.51 -24.14
N PRO A 232 -9.32 20.84 -24.32
CA PRO A 232 -10.15 21.86 -23.67
C PRO A 232 -11.67 21.88 -23.97
N ASP A 233 -12.19 21.17 -24.97
CA ASP A 233 -13.49 21.53 -25.60
C ASP A 233 -14.71 20.61 -25.34
N ALA A 234 -14.67 19.61 -24.46
CA ALA A 234 -15.82 18.70 -24.28
C ALA A 234 -16.53 18.82 -22.92
N GLY A 235 -17.72 19.43 -22.93
CA GLY A 235 -18.92 19.15 -22.11
C GLY A 235 -18.78 18.90 -20.59
N SER A 236 -19.21 19.89 -19.80
CA SER A 236 -19.04 19.99 -18.33
C SER A 236 -19.83 18.97 -17.46
N ALA A 237 -21.03 18.53 -17.84
CA ALA A 237 -21.94 17.85 -16.90
C ALA A 237 -21.61 16.37 -16.58
N ASN A 238 -21.08 15.59 -17.54
CA ASN A 238 -20.67 14.19 -17.30
C ASN A 238 -19.28 14.08 -16.62
N ARG A 239 -18.61 15.22 -16.45
CA ARG A 239 -17.24 15.35 -15.95
C ARG A 239 -17.17 15.22 -14.42
N THR A 240 -18.13 15.83 -13.73
CA THR A 240 -18.20 15.85 -12.27
C THR A 240 -18.49 14.44 -11.75
N VAL A 241 -19.49 13.76 -12.32
CA VAL A 241 -19.91 12.41 -11.87
C VAL A 241 -18.79 11.36 -12.03
N VAL A 242 -18.02 11.43 -13.12
CA VAL A 242 -16.92 10.48 -13.39
C VAL A 242 -15.68 10.74 -12.51
N ALA A 243 -15.47 11.97 -12.04
CA ALA A 243 -14.41 12.33 -11.10
C ALA A 243 -14.76 12.05 -9.62
N LEU A 244 -16.05 11.98 -9.27
CA LEU A 244 -16.51 11.68 -7.91
C LEU A 244 -16.11 10.29 -7.44
N ALA A 245 -16.13 9.28 -8.31
CA ALA A 245 -15.79 7.91 -7.95
C ALA A 245 -14.35 7.75 -7.41
N PRO A 246 -13.28 8.14 -8.12
CA PRO A 246 -11.91 8.06 -7.58
C PRO A 246 -11.69 8.98 -6.38
N ALA A 247 -12.33 10.16 -6.32
CA ALA A 247 -12.25 11.02 -5.14
C ALA A 247 -12.86 10.36 -3.89
N PHE A 248 -14.02 9.72 -4.05
CA PHE A 248 -14.68 8.96 -2.99
C PHE A 248 -13.85 7.74 -2.56
N ILE A 249 -13.29 6.98 -3.51
CA ILE A 249 -12.39 5.85 -3.23
C ILE A 249 -11.14 6.33 -2.47
N CYS A 250 -10.59 7.49 -2.83
CA CYS A 250 -9.48 8.11 -2.11
C CYS A 250 -9.85 8.42 -0.66
N GLY A 251 -10.99 9.09 -0.44
CA GLY A 251 -11.50 9.40 0.89
C GLY A 251 -11.75 8.15 1.74
N LEU A 252 -12.36 7.11 1.15
CA LEU A 252 -12.56 5.82 1.81
C LEU A 252 -11.23 5.14 2.17
N GLY A 253 -10.25 5.14 1.26
CA GLY A 253 -8.92 4.59 1.52
C GLY A 253 -8.20 5.31 2.65
N LEU A 254 -8.17 6.64 2.64
CA LEU A 254 -7.54 7.43 3.71
C LEU A 254 -8.30 7.28 5.04
N GLY A 255 -9.63 7.27 5.00
CA GLY A 255 -10.47 7.07 6.19
C GLY A 255 -10.25 5.69 6.82
N ALA A 256 -10.25 4.63 6.01
CA ALA A 256 -9.95 3.27 6.49
C ALA A 256 -8.52 3.16 7.01
N ALA A 257 -7.53 3.75 6.33
CA ALA A 257 -6.17 3.81 6.85
C ALA A 257 -6.10 4.55 8.21
N ALA A 258 -6.88 5.62 8.39
CA ALA A 258 -6.89 6.39 9.63
C ALA A 258 -7.47 5.61 10.82
N THR A 259 -8.44 4.72 10.59
CA THR A 259 -8.96 3.84 11.66
C THR A 259 -7.98 2.74 12.05
N ILE A 260 -6.97 2.46 11.21
CA ILE A 260 -5.95 1.43 11.44
C ILE A 260 -4.67 2.05 12.03
N ARG A 261 -4.14 3.08 11.38
CA ARG A 261 -2.91 3.82 11.72
C ARG A 261 -3.09 5.31 11.40
N PRO A 262 -3.63 6.12 12.34
CA PRO A 262 -4.02 7.51 12.09
C PRO A 262 -2.85 8.41 11.70
N LEU A 263 -1.67 8.20 12.28
CA LEU A 263 -0.49 9.00 11.96
C LEU A 263 -0.02 8.77 10.51
N ASP A 264 -0.01 7.51 10.06
CA ASP A 264 0.38 7.15 8.69
C ASP A 264 -0.64 7.73 7.70
N ALA A 265 -1.94 7.58 7.98
CA ALA A 265 -2.99 8.16 7.14
C ALA A 265 -2.88 9.68 7.06
N PHE A 266 -2.60 10.35 8.17
CA PHE A 266 -2.38 11.80 8.19
C PHE A 266 -1.15 12.21 7.37
N ALA A 267 -0.03 11.50 7.53
CA ALA A 267 1.21 11.76 6.80
C ALA A 267 1.03 11.65 5.27
N PHE A 268 0.19 10.71 4.80
CA PHE A 268 -0.16 10.59 3.38
C PHE A 268 -1.21 11.60 2.93
N ALA A 269 -2.22 11.88 3.76
CA ALA A 269 -3.31 12.78 3.42
C ALA A 269 -2.87 14.24 3.33
N LEU A 270 -1.95 14.69 4.19
CA LEU A 270 -1.57 16.10 4.29
C LEU A 270 -0.91 16.64 3.01
N PRO A 271 0.13 16.02 2.42
CA PRO A 271 0.72 16.50 1.17
C PRO A 271 -0.27 16.47 0.01
N ALA A 272 -1.06 15.39 -0.11
CA ALA A 272 -2.08 15.26 -1.15
C ALA A 272 -3.15 16.35 -1.01
N GLY A 273 -3.68 16.57 0.20
CA GLY A 273 -4.69 17.57 0.50
C GLY A 273 -4.22 19.00 0.23
N LEU A 274 -3.00 19.35 0.66
CA LEU A 274 -2.40 20.65 0.38
C LEU A 274 -2.22 20.89 -1.12
N TRP A 275 -1.78 19.87 -1.86
CA TRP A 275 -1.63 19.96 -3.31
C TRP A 275 -2.97 20.13 -4.03
N PHE A 276 -4.01 19.40 -3.64
CA PHE A 276 -5.35 19.56 -4.19
C PHE A 276 -5.94 20.93 -3.88
N LEU A 277 -5.80 21.41 -2.64
CA LEU A 277 -6.24 22.75 -2.25
C LEU A 277 -5.55 23.82 -3.10
N TRP A 278 -4.23 23.73 -3.27
CA TRP A 278 -3.47 24.64 -4.11
C TRP A 278 -3.95 24.64 -5.57
N ARG A 279 -4.27 23.46 -6.13
CA ARG A 279 -4.82 23.35 -7.50
C ARG A 279 -6.23 23.95 -7.61
N ALA A 280 -7.08 23.73 -6.62
CA ALA A 280 -8.42 24.29 -6.58
C ALA A 280 -8.37 25.83 -6.54
N LEU A 281 -7.48 26.39 -5.71
CA LEU A 281 -7.26 27.84 -5.60
C LEU A 281 -6.71 28.45 -6.89
N LYS A 282 -5.82 27.75 -7.61
CA LYS A 282 -5.23 28.26 -8.87
C LYS A 282 -6.16 28.17 -10.08
N ALA A 283 -7.13 27.27 -10.10
CA ALA A 283 -7.99 27.04 -11.25
C ALA A 283 -9.46 26.78 -10.84
N PRO A 284 -10.14 27.76 -10.20
CA PRO A 284 -11.49 27.58 -9.66
C PRO A 284 -12.53 27.21 -10.74
N ALA A 285 -12.36 27.71 -11.97
CA ALA A 285 -13.23 27.41 -13.12
C ALA A 285 -13.22 25.93 -13.56
N ARG A 286 -12.32 25.08 -13.02
CA ARG A 286 -12.31 23.63 -13.29
C ARG A 286 -13.17 22.83 -12.32
N TRP A 287 -13.64 23.45 -11.23
CA TRP A 287 -14.29 22.78 -10.09
C TRP A 287 -15.65 23.40 -9.69
N ALA A 288 -16.08 24.46 -10.39
CA ALA A 288 -17.42 25.07 -10.28
C ALA A 288 -18.35 24.48 -11.36
#